data_AF-A0A1Q7WHH5-F1
#
_entry.id   AF-A0A1Q7WHH5-F1
#
_cell.length_a   1.000
_cell.length_b   1.000
_cell.length_c   1.000
_cell.angle_alpha   90.00
_cell.angle_beta   90.00
_cell.angle_gamma   90.00
#
_symmetry.space_group_name_H-M   'P 1'
#
loop_
_entity.id
_entity.type
_entity.pdbx_description
1 polymer ?
#
loop_
_entity_poly.entity_id
_entity_poly.type
_entity_poly.pdbx_seq_one_letter_code
_entity_poly.pdbx_strand_id
1 'polypeptide(L)'
;MLRAENLTVEVFIDEDDDGTRYAEALMLRSRDRRLVARGHARLALRNSGLARIEDEQVAAHALVDLVRKLMPEPRPGWCVR
;
A
#
# COMPACT_ATOMS: atom_id res chain seq x y z
N MET A 1 28.05 -5.18 9.56
CA MET A 1 27.76 -6.24 8.56
C MET A 1 26.30 -6.08 8.15
N LEU A 2 26.04 -5.69 6.90
CA LEU A 2 24.66 -5.56 6.40
C LEU A 2 24.14 -6.97 6.12
N ARG A 3 23.01 -7.34 6.73
CA ARG A 3 22.29 -8.58 6.40
C ARG A 3 21.12 -8.20 5.51
N ALA A 4 21.07 -8.78 4.32
CA ALA A 4 19.89 -8.70 3.48
C ALA A 4 18.76 -9.52 4.12
N GLU A 5 17.55 -8.99 4.09
CA GLU A 5 16.35 -9.66 4.57
C GLU A 5 15.28 -9.60 3.48
N ASN A 6 14.64 -10.75 3.23
CA ASN A 6 13.53 -10.82 2.29
C ASN A 6 12.25 -10.32 2.99
N LEU A 7 11.57 -9.40 2.31
CA LEU A 7 10.25 -8.90 2.69
C LEU A 7 9.25 -9.29 1.60
N THR A 8 8.02 -9.56 2.02
CA THR A 8 6.90 -9.85 1.13
C THR A 8 5.83 -8.80 1.36
N VAL A 9 5.27 -8.25 0.28
CA VAL A 9 4.08 -7.39 0.36
C VAL A 9 2.88 -8.16 -0.16
N GLU A 10 1.90 -8.39 0.71
CA GLU A 10 0.61 -8.98 0.35
C GLU A 10 -0.41 -7.86 0.16
N VAL A 11 -1.14 -7.87 -0.95
CA VAL A 11 -2.18 -6.86 -1.24
C VAL A 11 -3.54 -7.54 -1.27
N PHE A 12 -4.44 -7.09 -0.40
CA PHE A 12 -5.83 -7.53 -0.31
C PHE A 12 -6.70 -6.44 -0.91
N ILE A 13 -7.65 -6.81 -1.76
CA ILE A 13 -8.60 -5.89 -2.39
C ILE A 13 -10.00 -6.41 -2.08
N ASP A 14 -10.88 -5.50 -1.70
CA ASP A 14 -12.27 -5.76 -1.36
C ASP A 14 -13.19 -4.71 -2.00
N GLU A 15 -14.45 -5.07 -2.22
CA GLU A 15 -15.49 -4.20 -2.77
C GLU A 15 -16.72 -4.25 -1.86
N ASP A 16 -17.11 -3.08 -1.33
CA ASP A 16 -18.34 -2.91 -0.57
C ASP A 16 -19.56 -2.97 -1.50
N ASP A 17 -20.75 -3.30 -0.95
CA ASP A 17 -22.02 -3.35 -1.69
C ASP A 17 -22.40 -2.03 -2.40
N ASP A 18 -21.81 -0.90 -1.97
CA ASP A 18 -22.01 0.43 -2.57
C ASP A 18 -21.05 0.73 -3.75
N GLY A 19 -20.22 -0.23 -4.14
CA GLY A 19 -19.21 -0.10 -5.18
C GLY A 19 -17.94 0.65 -4.74
N THR A 20 -17.80 0.95 -3.44
CA THR A 20 -16.53 1.43 -2.90
C THR A 20 -15.52 0.29 -2.88
N ARG A 21 -14.33 0.52 -3.46
CA ARG A 21 -13.22 -0.42 -3.32
C ARG A 21 -12.25 -0.02 -2.23
N TYR A 22 -11.76 -1.04 -1.54
CA TYR A 22 -10.75 -0.92 -0.50
C TYR A 22 -9.56 -1.81 -0.84
N ALA A 23 -8.36 -1.34 -0.54
CA ALA A 23 -7.18 -2.20 -0.59
C ALA A 23 -6.29 -2.00 0.63
N GLU A 24 -5.63 -3.08 1.01
CA GLU A 24 -4.69 -3.15 2.11
C GLU A 24 -3.40 -3.83 1.67
N ALA A 25 -2.27 -3.14 1.87
CA ALA A 25 -0.94 -3.64 1.56
C ALA A 25 -0.19 -3.96 2.86
N LEU A 26 0.09 -5.24 3.11
CA LEU A 26 0.80 -5.73 4.30
C LEU A 26 2.24 -6.08 3.94
N MET A 27 3.20 -5.33 4.50
CA MET A 27 4.61 -5.68 4.40
C MET A 27 4.99 -6.62 5.54
N LEU A 28 5.37 -7.85 5.20
CA LEU A 28 5.72 -8.90 6.13
C LEU A 28 7.19 -9.26 5.99
N ARG A 29 7.84 -9.57 7.12
CA ARG A 29 9.12 -10.26 7.12
C ARG A 29 8.92 -11.69 6.63
N SER A 30 9.55 -12.07 5.52
CA SER A 30 9.26 -13.36 4.87
C SER A 30 9.57 -14.57 5.74
N ARG A 31 10.57 -14.46 6.64
CA ARG A 31 11.01 -15.58 7.50
C ARG A 31 9.96 -16.03 8.52
N ASP A 32 9.22 -15.09 9.12
CA ASP A 32 8.35 -15.38 10.26
C ASP A 32 6.99 -14.68 10.16
N ARG A 33 6.66 -14.12 9.00
CA ARG A 33 5.40 -13.42 8.71
C ARG A 33 5.14 -12.23 9.62
N ARG A 34 6.15 -11.70 10.34
CA ARG A 34 5.94 -10.56 11.22
C ARG A 34 5.59 -9.32 10.40
N LEU A 35 4.50 -8.64 10.77
CA LEU A 35 4.11 -7.37 10.16
C LEU A 35 5.17 -6.28 10.44
N VAL A 36 5.63 -5.64 9.38
CA VAL A 36 6.59 -4.54 9.40
C VAL A 36 5.87 -3.21 9.23
N ALA A 37 4.99 -3.12 8.24
CA ALA A 37 4.22 -1.91 7.94
C ALA A 37 2.93 -2.26 7.17
N ARG A 38 1.97 -1.34 7.18
CA ARG A 38 0.68 -1.48 6.51
C ARG A 38 0.29 -0.21 5.77
N GLY A 39 -0.06 -0.36 4.50
CA GLY A 39 -0.71 0.67 3.69
C GLY A 39 -2.19 0.36 3.47
N HIS A 40 -2.99 1.40 3.21
CA HIS A 40 -4.42 1.26 2.91
C HIS A 40 -4.87 2.30 1.89
N ALA A 41 -5.91 1.98 1.14
CA ALA A 41 -6.58 2.90 0.25
C ALA A 41 -8.07 2.58 0.16
N ARG A 42 -8.87 3.63 -0.04
CA ARG A 42 -10.31 3.54 -0.32
C ARG A 42 -10.61 4.42 -1.53
N LEU A 43 -11.34 3.88 -2.50
CA LEU A 43 -11.76 4.57 -3.72
C LEU A 43 -13.27 4.42 -3.86
N ALA A 44 -14.00 5.52 -3.65
CA ALA A 44 -15.43 5.58 -3.94
C ALA A 44 -15.61 5.93 -5.41
N LEU A 45 -16.13 4.98 -6.19
CA LEU A 45 -16.28 5.17 -7.63
C LEU A 45 -17.68 5.71 -7.94
N ARG A 46 -17.72 6.78 -8.72
CA ARG A 46 -18.94 7.24 -9.39
C ARG A 46 -18.79 6.90 -10.87
N ASN A 47 -19.51 5.89 -11.33
CA ASN A 47 -19.75 5.60 -12.75
C ASN A 47 -18.51 5.39 -13.64
N SER A 48 -17.68 4.38 -13.38
CA SER A 48 -16.73 3.87 -14.38
C SER A 48 -16.99 2.39 -14.63
N GLY A 49 -17.43 2.04 -15.84
CA GLY A 49 -17.72 0.66 -16.23
C GLY A 49 -16.47 -0.20 -16.49
N LEU A 50 -15.35 0.07 -15.82
CA LEU A 50 -14.03 -0.55 -16.08
C LEU A 50 -13.44 -1.14 -14.79
N ALA A 51 -14.12 -2.16 -14.26
CA ALA A 51 -13.78 -2.81 -12.99
C ALA A 51 -12.30 -3.24 -12.87
N ARG A 52 -11.64 -3.66 -13.95
CA ARG A 52 -10.26 -4.16 -13.84
C ARG A 52 -9.25 -3.08 -13.44
N ILE A 53 -9.29 -1.91 -14.11
CA ILE A 53 -8.36 -0.78 -13.87
C ILE A 53 -8.47 -0.24 -12.45
N GLU A 54 -9.66 -0.34 -11.87
CA GLU A 54 -9.99 0.16 -10.54
C GLU A 54 -9.31 -0.65 -9.43
N ASP A 55 -9.16 -1.98 -9.58
CA ASP A 55 -8.44 -2.83 -8.63
C ASP A 55 -6.95 -2.48 -8.61
N GLU A 56 -6.36 -2.36 -9.80
CA GLU A 56 -4.96 -1.98 -9.94
C GLU A 56 -4.71 -0.57 -9.38
N GLN A 57 -5.67 0.34 -9.55
CA GLN A 57 -5.59 1.70 -9.01
C GLN A 57 -5.65 1.71 -7.47
N VAL A 58 -6.62 1.04 -6.86
CA VAL A 58 -6.73 1.02 -5.38
C VAL A 58 -5.54 0.30 -4.75
N ALA A 59 -5.03 -0.77 -5.38
CA ALA A 59 -3.80 -1.45 -4.98
C ALA A 59 -2.58 -0.50 -5.05
N ALA A 60 -2.42 0.25 -6.14
CA ALA A 60 -1.35 1.23 -6.27
C ALA A 60 -1.42 2.30 -5.18
N HIS A 61 -2.63 2.79 -4.85
CA HIS A 61 -2.80 3.75 -3.75
C HIS A 61 -2.43 3.17 -2.38
N ALA A 62 -2.79 1.91 -2.10
CA ALA A 62 -2.40 1.25 -0.86
C ALA A 62 -0.87 1.09 -0.75
N LEU A 63 -0.19 0.80 -1.86
CA LEU A 63 1.27 0.76 -1.92
C LEU A 63 1.91 2.14 -1.72
N VAL A 64 1.31 3.21 -2.25
CA VAL A 64 1.78 4.58 -2.00
C VAL A 64 1.66 4.95 -0.53
N ASP A 65 0.53 4.62 0.12
CA ASP A 65 0.36 4.83 1.57
C ASP A 65 1.40 4.03 2.38
N LEU A 66 1.67 2.79 1.99
CA LEU A 66 2.74 1.98 2.59
C LEU A 66 4.10 2.67 2.49
N VAL A 67 4.48 3.16 1.29
CA VAL A 67 5.75 3.87 1.08
C VAL A 67 5.82 5.13 1.93
N ARG A 68 4.75 5.92 2.02
CA ARG A 68 4.70 7.13 2.85
C ARG A 68 4.96 6.84 4.33
N LYS A 69 4.53 5.68 4.84
CA LYS A 69 4.76 5.26 6.23
C LYS A 69 6.16 4.71 6.47
N LEU A 70 6.81 4.16 5.44
CA LEU A 70 8.18 3.67 5.51
C LEU A 70 9.22 4.80 5.37
N MET A 71 8.87 5.83 4.62
CA MET A 71 9.72 7.00 4.42
C MET A 71 9.52 7.97 5.60
N PRO A 72 10.56 8.33 6.36
CA PRO A 72 10.44 9.43 7.31
C PRO A 72 10.07 10.70 6.54
N GLU A 73 9.10 11.48 7.03
CA GLU A 73 8.86 12.80 6.45
C GLU A 73 10.19 13.58 6.46
N PRO A 74 10.54 14.27 5.35
CA PRO A 74 11.72 15.11 5.34
C PRO A 74 11.54 16.14 6.45
N ARG A 75 12.37 16.04 7.49
CA ARG A 75 12.45 17.09 8.51
C ARG A 75 12.73 18.40 7.77
N PRO A 76 12.04 19.50 8.09
CA PRO A 76 12.33 20.79 7.48
C PRO A 76 13.82 21.10 7.72
N GLY A 77 14.61 21.14 6.64
CA GLY A 77 16.06 21.38 6.67
C GLY A 77 16.94 20.34 5.98
N TRP A 78 16.42 19.19 5.53
CA TRP A 78 17.21 18.26 4.71
C TRP A 78 17.10 18.62 3.21
N CYS A 79 17.95 19.55 2.77
CA CYS A 79 18.29 19.68 1.35
C CYS A 79 19.12 18.46 0.93
N VAL A 80 18.58 17.62 0.07
CA VAL A 80 19.37 16.65 -0.69
C VAL A 80 20.04 17.43 -1.82
N ARG A 81 21.37 17.56 -1.75
CA ARG A 81 22.21 18.05 -2.86
C ARG A 81 22.45 16.94 -3.86
#